data_AF-A0A1A3DQ76-F1
#
_entry.id   AF-A0A1A3DQ76-F1
#
_cell.length_a   1.000
_cell.length_b   1.000
_cell.length_c   1.000
_cell.angle_alpha   90.00
_cell.angle_beta   90.00
_cell.angle_gamma   90.00
#
_symmetry.space_group_name_H-M   'P 1'
#
loop_
_entity.id
_entity.type
_entity.pdbx_description
1 polymer ?
#
loop_
_entity_poly.entity_id
_entity_poly.type
_entity_poly.pdbx_seq_one_letter_code
_entity_poly.pdbx_strand_id
1 'polypeptide(L)'
;MHQLTIDHDTQPGCVSDHADFTDAHQALLKYVVRADYYLRPVQTTDSHTSYELLRLADLDDPRPSREPQVAGVATIEVISESELHVAAPYFVACDAQSWINDHAAKWLHGSSTDPGFHYPMAVLTMARGEARFYLRAGVLLSEAAALAGVDNTVRPDQTLVEALRHNAVRNTVALNNPAVIADAVQALLPVETTTHQTAALVWYYALLLWGVSAP
;
A
#
# COMPACT_ATOMS: atom_id res chain seq x y z
N MET A 1 -8.36 -12.86 -4.89
CA MET A 1 -7.08 -13.35 -5.44
C MET A 1 -6.43 -14.24 -4.39
N HIS A 2 -5.56 -15.16 -4.78
CA HIS A 2 -4.78 -15.97 -3.86
C HIS A 2 -3.31 -15.88 -4.21
N GLN A 3 -2.46 -15.85 -3.20
CA GLN A 3 -1.02 -15.93 -3.39
C GLN A 3 -0.52 -17.27 -2.89
N LEU A 4 0.28 -17.91 -3.72
CA LEU A 4 1.00 -19.13 -3.40
C LEU A 4 2.45 -18.74 -3.12
N THR A 5 2.91 -19.02 -1.90
CA THR A 5 4.30 -18.86 -1.51
C THR A 5 4.88 -20.24 -1.22
N ILE A 6 5.97 -20.60 -1.87
CA ILE A 6 6.67 -21.87 -1.69
C ILE A 6 8.07 -21.56 -1.17
N ASP A 7 8.29 -21.81 0.12
CA ASP A 7 9.58 -21.69 0.76
C ASP A 7 10.25 -23.07 0.86
N HIS A 8 11.50 -23.16 0.45
CA HIS A 8 12.25 -24.42 0.43
C HIS A 8 13.71 -24.18 0.78
N ASP A 9 14.32 -25.15 1.45
CA ASP A 9 15.63 -24.97 2.08
C ASP A 9 16.79 -24.69 1.10
N THR A 10 16.56 -24.86 -0.21
CA THR A 10 17.63 -24.84 -1.24
C THR A 10 17.56 -23.70 -2.25
N GLN A 11 16.46 -22.94 -2.37
CA GLN A 11 16.40 -21.70 -3.18
C GLN A 11 15.46 -20.68 -2.55
N PRO A 12 15.60 -19.38 -2.86
CA PRO A 12 14.68 -18.35 -2.37
C PRO A 12 13.22 -18.67 -2.70
N GLY A 13 12.33 -18.35 -1.76
CA GLY A 13 10.90 -18.61 -1.86
C GLY A 13 10.29 -18.11 -3.17
N CYS A 14 9.53 -18.98 -3.83
CA CYS A 14 8.81 -18.65 -5.05
C CYS A 14 7.42 -18.13 -4.68
N VAL A 15 7.05 -16.96 -5.20
CA VAL A 15 5.75 -16.33 -4.97
C VAL A 15 5.02 -16.21 -6.30
N SER A 16 3.78 -16.70 -6.37
CA SER A 16 2.92 -16.57 -7.55
C SER A 16 1.48 -16.21 -7.19
N ASP A 17 0.88 -15.36 -8.02
CA ASP A 17 -0.49 -14.87 -7.85
C ASP A 17 -1.48 -15.68 -8.70
N HIS A 18 -2.67 -15.93 -8.15
CA HIS A 18 -3.69 -16.80 -8.70
C HIS A 18 -5.11 -16.22 -8.52
N ALA A 19 -6.01 -16.53 -9.45
CA ALA A 19 -7.36 -15.98 -9.44
C ALA A 19 -8.21 -16.54 -8.28
N ASP A 20 -8.12 -17.85 -8.04
CA ASP A 20 -8.86 -18.58 -7.00
C ASP A 20 -7.94 -19.58 -6.26
N PHE A 21 -8.46 -20.13 -5.15
CA PHE A 21 -7.74 -21.14 -4.37
C PHE A 21 -7.42 -22.38 -5.20
N THR A 22 -8.33 -22.77 -6.10
CA THR A 22 -8.20 -23.97 -6.92
C THR A 22 -7.00 -23.86 -7.86
N ASP A 23 -6.81 -22.71 -8.50
CA ASP A 23 -5.70 -22.42 -9.41
C ASP A 23 -4.36 -22.39 -8.64
N ALA A 24 -4.32 -21.73 -7.48
CA ALA A 24 -3.16 -21.74 -6.59
C ALA A 24 -2.80 -23.18 -6.14
N HIS A 25 -3.81 -23.95 -5.74
CA HIS A 25 -3.61 -25.34 -5.31
C HIS A 25 -3.16 -26.24 -6.47
N GLN A 26 -3.69 -26.02 -7.68
CA GLN A 26 -3.26 -26.76 -8.86
C GLN A 26 -1.82 -26.42 -9.27
N ALA A 27 -1.41 -25.15 -9.13
CA ALA A 27 -0.03 -24.73 -9.33
C ALA A 27 0.91 -25.38 -8.30
N LEU A 28 0.51 -25.43 -7.03
CA LEU A 28 1.23 -26.14 -5.99
C LEU A 28 1.38 -27.63 -6.31
N LEU A 29 0.31 -28.32 -6.72
CA LEU A 29 0.38 -29.74 -7.11
C LEU A 29 1.33 -29.98 -8.28
N LYS A 30 1.32 -29.09 -9.30
CA LYS A 30 2.27 -29.18 -10.42
C LYS A 30 3.72 -29.03 -9.96
N TYR A 31 3.98 -28.10 -9.04
CA TYR A 31 5.31 -27.90 -8.47
C TYR A 31 5.79 -29.15 -7.71
N VAL A 32 4.94 -29.64 -6.81
CA VAL A 32 5.22 -30.79 -5.94
C VAL A 32 5.50 -32.06 -6.74
N VAL A 33 4.71 -32.34 -7.78
CA VAL A 33 4.93 -33.49 -8.68
C VAL A 33 6.23 -33.35 -9.46
N ARG A 34 6.57 -32.15 -9.93
CA ARG A 34 7.82 -31.91 -10.67
C ARG A 34 9.05 -32.04 -9.78
N ALA A 35 8.94 -31.65 -8.51
CA ALA A 35 10.04 -31.66 -7.54
C ALA A 35 10.07 -32.93 -6.65
N ASP A 36 9.17 -33.88 -6.89
CA ASP A 36 9.02 -35.14 -6.15
C ASP A 36 8.83 -34.95 -4.63
N TYR A 37 7.98 -34.00 -4.26
CA TYR A 37 7.57 -33.77 -2.88
C TYR A 37 6.19 -34.39 -2.60
N TYR A 38 5.87 -34.54 -1.31
CA TYR A 38 4.55 -34.89 -0.81
C TYR A 38 4.00 -33.78 0.06
N LEU A 39 2.70 -33.55 0.02
CA LEU A 39 2.06 -32.50 0.81
C LEU A 39 1.49 -33.06 2.11
N ARG A 40 1.82 -32.42 3.23
CA ARG A 40 1.14 -32.62 4.51
C ARG A 40 0.45 -31.32 4.91
N PRO A 41 -0.90 -31.25 5.00
CA PRO A 41 -1.57 -30.07 5.50
C PRO A 41 -1.25 -29.87 6.98
N VAL A 42 -0.86 -28.65 7.35
CA VAL A 42 -0.54 -28.27 8.75
C VAL A 42 -1.68 -27.46 9.33
N GLN A 43 -2.12 -26.44 8.60
CA GLN A 43 -3.17 -25.53 9.04
C GLN A 43 -4.04 -25.18 7.84
N THR A 44 -5.35 -25.26 8.03
CA THR A 44 -6.33 -24.87 7.02
C THR A 44 -7.37 -24.00 7.71
N THR A 45 -7.42 -22.74 7.31
CA THR A 45 -8.48 -21.78 7.65
C THR A 45 -9.10 -21.26 6.35
N ASP A 46 -10.22 -20.54 6.46
CA ASP A 46 -10.92 -19.99 5.29
C ASP A 46 -10.08 -18.99 4.48
N SER A 47 -9.05 -18.39 5.09
CA SER A 47 -8.19 -17.37 4.48
C SER A 47 -6.74 -17.80 4.29
N HIS A 48 -6.31 -18.92 4.89
CA HIS A 48 -4.92 -19.35 4.89
C HIS A 48 -4.82 -20.87 4.93
N THR A 49 -4.06 -21.46 4.02
CA THR A 49 -3.76 -22.88 4.04
C THR A 49 -2.26 -23.10 3.92
N SER A 50 -1.66 -23.78 4.90
CA SER A 50 -0.24 -24.13 4.91
C SER A 50 -0.02 -25.63 4.77
N TYR A 51 0.96 -25.99 3.97
CA TYR A 51 1.40 -27.36 3.71
C TYR A 51 2.89 -27.48 4.01
N GLU A 52 3.30 -28.56 4.64
CA GLU A 52 4.71 -28.98 4.62
C GLU A 52 4.98 -29.80 3.38
N LEU A 53 6.13 -29.52 2.76
CA LEU A 53 6.69 -30.29 1.67
C LEU A 53 7.56 -31.39 2.26
N LEU A 54 7.14 -32.64 2.09
CA LEU A 54 7.85 -33.81 2.57
C LEU A 54 8.66 -34.42 1.44
N ARG A 55 9.96 -34.63 1.68
CA ARG A 55 10.81 -35.46 0.84
C ARG A 55 10.91 -36.85 1.47
N LEU A 56 10.66 -37.89 0.69
CA LEU A 56 10.94 -39.26 1.12
C LEU A 56 12.45 -39.50 1.04
N ALA A 57 13.02 -40.13 2.07
CA ALA A 57 14.43 -40.50 2.07
C ALA A 57 14.69 -41.52 0.94
N ASP A 58 15.71 -41.26 0.13
CA ASP A 58 16.17 -42.16 -0.93
C ASP A 58 16.65 -43.49 -0.32
N LEU A 59 16.61 -44.56 -1.12
CA LEU A 59 17.12 -45.89 -0.73
C LEU A 59 18.59 -45.88 -0.29
N ASP A 60 19.36 -44.87 -0.73
CA ASP A 60 20.78 -44.67 -0.46
C ASP A 60 21.06 -43.71 0.72
N ASP A 61 20.03 -43.24 1.45
CA ASP A 61 20.22 -42.35 2.62
C ASP A 61 20.83 -43.16 3.80
N PRO A 62 22.01 -42.77 4.33
CA PRO A 62 22.72 -43.52 5.38
C PRO A 62 22.04 -43.47 6.77
N ARG A 63 20.89 -42.79 6.92
CA ARG A 63 20.18 -42.66 8.19
C ARG A 63 19.31 -43.89 8.49
N PRO A 64 19.24 -44.33 9.77
CA PRO A 64 18.54 -45.56 10.16
C PRO A 64 17.00 -45.44 10.14
N SER A 65 16.44 -44.22 10.19
CA SER A 65 15.00 -43.97 10.13
C SER A 65 14.61 -43.45 8.75
N ARG A 66 13.76 -44.21 8.06
CA ARG A 66 13.14 -43.83 6.77
C ARG A 66 11.97 -42.86 6.98
N GLU A 67 12.18 -41.85 7.81
CA GLU A 67 11.13 -40.89 8.13
C GLU A 67 11.05 -39.81 7.03
N PRO A 68 9.84 -39.39 6.63
CA PRO A 68 9.67 -38.26 5.72
C PRO A 68 10.32 -37.01 6.30
N GLN A 69 11.18 -36.35 5.51
CA GLN A 69 11.85 -35.12 5.93
C GLN A 69 11.08 -33.91 5.42
N VAL A 70 10.85 -32.92 6.28
CA VAL A 70 10.31 -31.62 5.85
C VAL A 70 11.40 -30.91 5.07
N ALA A 71 11.15 -30.65 3.79
CA ALA A 71 12.06 -29.97 2.85
C ALA A 71 11.66 -28.51 2.58
N GLY A 72 10.48 -28.10 3.07
CA GLY A 72 9.97 -26.75 2.91
C GLY A 72 8.51 -26.61 3.34
N VAL A 73 7.97 -25.41 3.14
CA VAL A 73 6.59 -25.03 3.46
C VAL A 73 5.98 -24.31 2.27
N ALA A 74 4.75 -24.67 1.92
CA ALA A 74 3.94 -23.96 0.94
C ALA A 74 2.73 -23.34 1.63
N THR A 75 2.47 -22.06 1.39
CA THR A 75 1.31 -21.34 1.91
C THR A 75 0.46 -20.82 0.75
N ILE A 76 -0.85 -21.02 0.85
CA ILE A 76 -1.85 -20.39 0.00
C ILE A 76 -2.65 -19.45 0.88
N GLU A 77 -2.59 -18.16 0.59
CA GLU A 77 -3.33 -17.15 1.33
C GLU A 77 -4.31 -16.41 0.42
N VAL A 78 -5.49 -16.10 0.96
CA VAL A 78 -6.43 -15.20 0.30
C VAL A 78 -5.84 -13.81 0.35
N ILE A 79 -5.41 -13.31 -0.80
CA ILE A 79 -5.24 -11.88 -0.98
C ILE A 79 -6.62 -11.32 -1.30
N SER A 80 -7.30 -10.87 -0.25
CA SER A 80 -8.42 -9.97 -0.42
C SER A 80 -7.86 -8.69 -1.04
N GLU A 81 -8.31 -8.34 -2.24
CA GLU A 81 -8.19 -6.97 -2.80
C GLU A 81 -8.92 -5.90 -1.95
N SER A 82 -9.33 -6.26 -0.73
CA SER A 82 -10.12 -5.46 0.19
C SER A 82 -9.57 -5.57 1.61
N GLU A 83 -8.27 -5.49 1.75
CA GLU A 83 -7.65 -4.51 2.64
C GLU A 83 -6.54 -3.91 1.79
N LEU A 84 -6.80 -2.78 1.12
CA LEU A 84 -5.70 -1.90 0.72
C LEU A 84 -4.82 -1.78 1.95
N HIS A 85 -3.68 -2.45 1.95
CA HIS A 85 -2.69 -2.29 2.99
C HIS A 85 -2.31 -0.82 2.89
N VAL A 86 -2.97 0.02 3.68
CA VAL A 86 -2.70 1.44 3.68
C VAL A 86 -1.26 1.52 4.12
N ALA A 87 -0.41 1.91 3.17
CA ALA A 87 1.00 2.01 3.42
C ALA A 87 1.21 2.87 4.67
N ALA A 88 2.23 2.56 5.47
CA ALA A 88 2.50 3.34 6.66
C ALA A 88 2.54 4.84 6.29
N PRO A 89 2.09 5.76 7.17
CA PRO A 89 1.93 7.18 6.82
C PRO A 89 3.15 7.82 6.16
N TYR A 90 4.35 7.33 6.49
CA TYR A 90 5.60 7.69 5.81
C TYR A 90 5.60 7.37 4.31
N PHE A 91 5.23 6.16 3.91
CA PHE A 91 5.20 5.75 2.50
C PHE A 91 4.11 6.49 1.72
N VAL A 92 2.96 6.74 2.34
CA VAL A 92 1.92 7.59 1.75
C VAL A 92 2.43 9.01 1.50
N ALA A 93 3.22 9.56 2.43
CA ALA A 93 3.87 10.86 2.24
C ALA A 93 4.91 10.84 1.10
N CYS A 94 5.67 9.74 0.95
CA CYS A 94 6.58 9.56 -0.19
C CYS A 94 5.82 9.54 -1.52
N ASP A 95 4.72 8.79 -1.61
CA ASP A 95 3.90 8.69 -2.82
C ASP A 95 3.29 10.06 -3.19
N ALA A 96 2.74 10.76 -2.19
CA ALA A 96 2.22 12.11 -2.38
C ALA A 96 3.30 13.06 -2.91
N GLN A 97 4.50 13.00 -2.34
CA GLN A 97 5.61 13.83 -2.78
C GLN A 97 6.07 13.50 -4.21
N SER A 98 6.19 12.21 -4.54
CA SER A 98 6.57 11.76 -5.88
C SER A 98 5.56 12.26 -6.91
N TRP A 99 4.27 12.06 -6.64
CA TRP A 99 3.20 12.50 -7.53
C TRP A 99 3.22 14.03 -7.71
N ILE A 100 3.38 14.79 -6.63
CA ILE A 100 3.47 16.26 -6.71
C ILE A 100 4.66 16.67 -7.58
N ASN A 101 5.83 16.06 -7.38
CA ASN A 101 7.05 16.38 -8.14
C ASN A 101 6.87 16.08 -9.64
N ASP A 102 6.25 14.95 -9.98
CA ASP A 102 5.99 14.53 -11.37
C ASP A 102 5.02 15.48 -12.11
N HIS A 103 4.19 16.22 -11.36
CA HIS A 103 3.12 17.05 -11.91
C HIS A 103 3.32 18.56 -11.70
N ALA A 104 4.23 18.98 -10.82
CA ALA A 104 4.51 20.39 -10.55
C ALA A 104 5.01 21.14 -11.79
N ALA A 105 5.89 20.52 -12.59
CA ALA A 105 6.39 21.11 -13.83
C ALA A 105 5.27 21.32 -14.87
N LYS A 106 4.34 20.37 -14.96
CA LYS A 106 3.16 20.48 -15.84
C LYS A 106 2.23 21.61 -15.40
N TRP A 107 2.06 21.82 -14.09
CA TRP A 107 1.28 22.94 -13.56
C TRP A 107 1.94 24.30 -13.83
N LEU A 108 3.27 24.40 -13.72
CA LEU A 108 4.01 25.65 -13.93
C LEU A 108 4.09 26.08 -15.40
N HIS A 109 4.29 25.13 -16.31
CA HIS A 109 4.63 25.42 -17.72
C HIS A 109 3.55 24.99 -18.71
N GLY A 110 2.49 24.33 -18.24
CA GLY A 110 1.53 23.65 -19.10
C GLY A 110 2.11 22.40 -19.74
N SER A 111 1.26 21.61 -20.40
CA SER A 111 1.66 20.42 -21.16
C SER A 111 0.85 20.33 -22.44
N SER A 112 1.52 20.22 -23.59
CA SER A 112 0.87 19.98 -24.89
C SER A 112 0.53 18.51 -25.13
N THR A 113 1.10 17.59 -24.32
CA THR A 113 0.91 16.14 -24.43
C THR A 113 0.04 15.57 -23.33
N ASP A 114 -0.69 16.41 -22.58
CA ASP A 114 -1.69 15.92 -21.63
C ASP A 114 -2.91 15.42 -22.43
N PRO A 115 -3.29 14.13 -22.35
CA PRO A 115 -4.38 13.54 -23.14
C PRO A 115 -5.79 14.03 -22.75
N GLY A 116 -5.92 15.27 -22.28
CA GLY A 116 -7.17 16.01 -22.20
C GLY A 116 -7.81 16.10 -20.83
N PHE A 117 -7.16 15.68 -19.74
CA PHE A 117 -7.81 15.73 -18.44
C PHE A 117 -7.41 16.90 -17.55
N HIS A 118 -6.26 17.56 -17.77
CA HIS A 118 -5.78 18.68 -16.93
C HIS A 118 -5.89 18.40 -15.42
N TYR A 119 -6.01 17.13 -15.04
CA TYR A 119 -6.49 16.72 -13.74
C TYR A 119 -5.46 17.04 -12.66
N PRO A 120 -4.17 16.69 -12.85
CA PRO A 120 -3.14 17.13 -11.92
C PRO A 120 -3.07 18.65 -11.79
N MET A 121 -3.32 19.39 -12.89
CA MET A 121 -3.31 20.84 -12.86
C MET A 121 -4.50 21.41 -12.06
N ALA A 122 -5.67 20.80 -12.16
CA ALA A 122 -6.86 21.16 -11.39
C ALA A 122 -6.65 20.89 -9.89
N VAL A 123 -6.16 19.70 -9.53
CA VAL A 123 -5.86 19.32 -8.13
C VAL A 123 -4.85 20.28 -7.50
N LEU A 124 -3.74 20.55 -8.19
CA LEU A 124 -2.72 21.49 -7.71
C LEU A 124 -3.27 22.93 -7.63
N THR A 125 -4.12 23.35 -8.57
CA THR A 125 -4.78 24.67 -8.48
C THR A 125 -5.70 24.77 -7.26
N MET A 126 -6.47 23.71 -6.98
CA MET A 126 -7.28 23.63 -5.76
C MET A 126 -6.41 23.64 -4.50
N ALA A 127 -5.28 22.92 -4.50
CA ALA A 127 -4.30 22.92 -3.41
C ALA A 127 -3.79 24.32 -3.07
N ARG A 128 -3.38 25.08 -4.10
CA ARG A 128 -2.97 26.47 -3.94
C ARG A 128 -4.13 27.37 -3.48
N GLY A 129 -5.33 27.18 -4.02
CA GLY A 129 -6.52 27.93 -3.63
C GLY A 129 -6.89 27.72 -2.16
N GLU A 130 -6.83 26.48 -1.68
CA GLU A 130 -7.15 26.15 -0.30
C GLU A 130 -6.07 26.62 0.68
N ALA A 131 -4.78 26.45 0.33
CA ALA A 131 -3.65 26.95 1.11
C ALA A 131 -3.67 28.48 1.28
N ARG A 132 -4.14 29.22 0.26
CA ARG A 132 -4.29 30.69 0.29
C ARG A 132 -5.63 31.17 0.85
N PHE A 133 -6.43 30.29 1.45
CA PHE A 133 -7.74 30.60 2.02
C PHE A 133 -8.78 31.10 1.00
N TYR A 134 -8.57 30.88 -0.31
CA TYR A 134 -9.59 31.15 -1.33
C TYR A 134 -10.67 30.06 -1.36
N LEU A 135 -10.32 28.84 -0.92
CA LEU A 135 -11.25 27.73 -0.76
C LEU A 135 -11.44 27.37 0.72
N ARG A 136 -12.59 26.78 1.04
CA ARG A 136 -12.89 26.26 2.37
C ARG A 136 -11.95 25.10 2.70
N ALA A 137 -11.55 24.97 3.96
CA ALA A 137 -10.79 23.81 4.44
C ALA A 137 -11.56 22.52 4.16
N GLY A 138 -10.91 21.57 3.50
CA GLY A 138 -11.41 20.23 3.20
C GLY A 138 -12.08 20.08 1.84
N VAL A 139 -11.91 21.03 0.92
CA VAL A 139 -12.40 20.89 -0.47
C VAL A 139 -11.59 19.82 -1.20
N LEU A 140 -10.30 19.71 -0.91
CA LEU A 140 -9.40 18.72 -1.51
C LEU A 140 -9.50 17.31 -0.92
N LEU A 141 -10.28 17.09 0.14
CA LEU A 141 -10.24 15.80 0.86
C LEU A 141 -10.70 14.62 0.00
N SER A 142 -11.69 14.81 -0.87
CA SER A 142 -12.14 13.76 -1.78
C SER A 142 -11.07 13.39 -2.80
N GLU A 143 -10.37 14.39 -3.35
CA GLU A 143 -9.27 14.17 -4.29
C GLU A 143 -8.06 13.55 -3.60
N ALA A 144 -7.74 13.99 -2.39
CA ALA A 144 -6.68 13.41 -1.57
C ALA A 144 -6.98 11.94 -1.21
N ALA A 145 -8.24 11.62 -0.91
CA ALA A 145 -8.67 10.24 -0.69
C ALA A 145 -8.55 9.39 -1.97
N ALA A 146 -8.93 9.93 -3.13
CA ALA A 146 -8.80 9.25 -4.42
C ALA A 146 -7.34 8.98 -4.79
N LEU A 147 -6.46 9.97 -4.61
CA LEU A 147 -5.02 9.82 -4.83
C LEU A 147 -4.38 8.82 -3.86
N ALA A 148 -4.91 8.72 -2.65
CA ALA A 148 -4.53 7.73 -1.65
C ALA A 148 -5.16 6.34 -1.88
N GLY A 149 -6.04 6.19 -2.87
CA GLY A 149 -6.76 4.94 -3.15
C GLY A 149 -7.82 4.57 -2.09
N VAL A 150 -8.35 5.53 -1.32
CA VAL A 150 -9.26 5.32 -0.18
C VAL A 150 -10.58 6.09 -0.32
N ASP A 151 -11.24 5.98 -1.47
CA ASP A 151 -12.42 6.77 -1.89
C ASP A 151 -13.64 6.75 -0.95
N ASN A 152 -13.72 5.83 0.03
CA ASN A 152 -14.87 5.63 0.91
C ASN A 152 -14.63 5.99 2.38
N THR A 153 -13.66 6.85 2.69
CA THR A 153 -13.45 7.28 4.09
C THR A 153 -14.55 8.21 4.59
N VAL A 154 -15.00 7.99 5.82
CA VAL A 154 -15.88 8.94 6.53
C VAL A 154 -15.17 10.29 6.62
N ARG A 155 -15.87 11.36 6.24
CA ARG A 155 -15.32 12.71 6.25
C ARG A 155 -14.86 13.09 7.67
N PRO A 156 -13.60 13.51 7.85
CA PRO A 156 -13.08 13.93 9.15
C PRO A 156 -13.76 15.22 9.63
N ASP A 157 -13.73 15.45 10.95
CA ASP A 157 -14.31 16.66 11.55
C ASP A 157 -13.67 17.94 10.97
N GLN A 158 -14.50 18.95 10.75
CA GLN A 158 -14.09 20.22 10.17
C GLN A 158 -13.00 20.91 11.01
N THR A 159 -13.04 20.77 12.33
CA THR A 159 -12.05 21.37 13.24
C THR A 159 -10.65 20.78 13.03
N LEU A 160 -10.55 19.46 12.82
CA LEU A 160 -9.31 18.75 12.51
C LEU A 160 -8.72 19.22 11.18
N VAL A 161 -9.56 19.31 10.15
CA VAL A 161 -9.15 19.73 8.81
C VAL A 161 -8.63 21.17 8.83
N GLU A 162 -9.30 22.05 9.58
CA GLU A 162 -8.83 23.42 9.77
C GLU A 162 -7.52 23.49 10.55
N ALA A 163 -7.34 22.67 11.59
CA ALA A 163 -6.08 22.58 12.34
C ALA A 163 -4.92 22.12 11.45
N LEU A 164 -5.14 21.10 10.62
CA LEU A 164 -4.15 20.62 9.65
C LEU A 164 -3.79 21.70 8.64
N ARG A 165 -4.77 22.43 8.09
CA ARG A 165 -4.49 23.55 7.19
C ARG A 165 -3.67 24.65 7.85
N HIS A 166 -4.03 25.07 9.06
CA HIS A 166 -3.27 26.08 9.80
C HIS A 166 -1.84 25.60 10.10
N ASN A 167 -1.67 24.32 10.43
CA ASN A 167 -0.35 23.73 10.66
C ASN A 167 0.50 23.74 9.39
N ALA A 168 -0.05 23.30 8.24
CA ALA A 168 0.64 23.30 6.95
C ALA A 168 1.09 24.71 6.53
N VAL A 169 0.21 25.71 6.70
CA VAL A 169 0.53 27.12 6.37
C VAL A 169 1.65 27.68 7.25
N ARG A 170 1.75 27.24 8.51
CA ARG A 170 2.81 27.67 9.43
C ARG A 170 4.12 26.90 9.24
N ASN A 171 4.05 25.64 8.82
CA ASN A 171 5.20 24.74 8.64
C ASN A 171 5.71 24.74 7.20
N THR A 172 6.32 25.85 6.77
CA THR A 172 6.84 26.02 5.41
C THR A 172 8.12 25.24 5.09
N VAL A 173 8.70 24.54 6.08
CA VAL A 173 10.02 23.88 5.99
C VAL A 173 9.95 22.46 5.40
N ALA A 174 8.76 21.85 5.30
CA ALA A 174 8.63 20.39 5.36
C ALA A 174 8.33 19.64 4.05
N LEU A 175 8.17 20.30 2.89
CA LEU A 175 7.81 19.61 1.64
C LEU A 175 8.77 18.51 1.21
N ASN A 176 10.04 18.63 1.60
CA ASN A 176 11.10 17.76 1.13
C ASN A 176 11.32 16.53 2.01
N ASN A 177 10.62 16.41 3.15
CA ASN A 177 10.83 15.33 4.10
C ASN A 177 9.51 14.60 4.44
N PRO A 178 9.26 13.44 3.81
CA PRO A 178 8.08 12.61 4.08
C PRO A 178 7.87 12.23 5.56
N ALA A 179 8.95 12.07 6.33
CA ALA A 179 8.84 11.78 7.76
C ALA A 179 8.22 12.96 8.53
N VAL A 180 8.62 14.19 8.22
CA VAL A 180 8.06 15.39 8.86
C VAL A 180 6.59 15.57 8.51
N ILE A 181 6.20 15.24 7.27
CA ILE A 181 4.80 15.25 6.82
C ILE A 181 3.99 14.23 7.63
N ALA A 182 4.46 12.99 7.71
CA ALA A 182 3.79 11.93 8.44
C ALA A 182 3.67 12.24 9.95
N ASP A 183 4.75 12.71 10.58
CA ASP A 183 4.78 13.06 12.00
C ASP A 183 3.86 14.25 12.31
N ALA A 184 3.83 15.27 11.45
CA ALA A 184 2.98 16.45 11.64
C ALA A 184 1.49 16.10 11.57
N VAL A 185 1.11 15.18 10.67
CA VAL A 185 -0.26 14.68 10.59
C VAL A 185 -0.56 13.84 11.82
N GLN A 186 0.25 12.83 12.15
CA GLN A 186 0.03 11.94 13.29
C GLN A 186 -0.09 12.70 14.62
N ALA A 187 0.69 13.77 14.82
CA ALA A 187 0.62 14.60 16.03
C ALA A 187 -0.73 15.30 16.24
N LEU A 188 -1.53 15.46 15.17
CA LEU A 188 -2.82 16.15 15.19
C LEU A 188 -4.02 15.20 15.12
N LEU A 189 -3.79 13.90 14.88
CA LEU A 189 -4.88 12.93 14.73
C LEU A 189 -5.47 12.51 16.09
N PRO A 190 -6.81 12.47 16.20
CA PRO A 190 -7.47 11.77 17.29
C PRO A 190 -7.12 10.27 17.29
N VAL A 191 -7.15 9.65 18.48
CA VAL A 191 -6.85 8.21 18.68
C VAL A 191 -7.79 7.30 17.86
N GLU A 192 -9.00 7.76 17.54
CA GLU A 192 -10.01 7.01 16.81
C GLU A 192 -9.86 7.06 15.28
N THR A 193 -8.82 7.73 14.77
CA THR A 193 -8.62 7.90 13.31
C THR A 193 -8.22 6.58 12.67
N THR A 194 -8.91 6.18 11.61
CA THR A 194 -8.56 4.95 10.88
C THR A 194 -7.30 5.12 10.05
N THR A 195 -6.66 4.01 9.68
CA THR A 195 -5.49 4.02 8.77
C THR A 195 -5.85 4.64 7.42
N HIS A 196 -7.02 4.33 6.86
CA HIS A 196 -7.51 4.90 5.60
C HIS A 196 -7.70 6.42 5.70
N GLN A 197 -8.30 6.91 6.79
CA GLN A 197 -8.43 8.35 7.03
C GLN A 197 -7.06 9.00 7.19
N THR A 198 -6.13 8.34 7.87
CA THR A 198 -4.75 8.82 8.02
C THR A 198 -4.08 8.99 6.66
N ALA A 199 -4.22 8.03 5.75
CA ALA A 199 -3.69 8.12 4.39
C ALA A 199 -4.24 9.32 3.61
N ALA A 200 -5.56 9.50 3.62
CA ALA A 200 -6.21 10.64 2.96
C ALA A 200 -5.74 11.98 3.55
N LEU A 201 -5.57 12.04 4.88
CA LEU A 201 -5.10 13.25 5.57
C LEU A 201 -3.62 13.55 5.30
N VAL A 202 -2.77 12.52 5.14
CA VAL A 202 -1.37 12.68 4.72
C VAL A 202 -1.28 13.28 3.31
N TRP A 203 -2.04 12.73 2.36
CA TRP A 203 -2.14 13.29 1.01
C TRP A 203 -2.64 14.73 1.00
N TYR A 204 -3.71 14.99 1.76
CA TYR A 204 -4.28 16.32 1.91
C TYR A 204 -3.25 17.32 2.45
N TYR A 205 -2.52 16.94 3.51
CA TYR A 205 -1.51 17.79 4.11
C TYR A 205 -0.31 18.04 3.18
N ALA A 206 0.15 17.03 2.44
CA ALA A 206 1.21 17.17 1.45
C ALA A 206 0.82 18.14 0.30
N LEU A 207 -0.42 18.03 -0.21
CA LEU A 207 -0.95 18.95 -1.22
C LEU A 207 -1.03 20.39 -0.70
N LEU A 208 -1.46 20.59 0.55
CA LEU A 208 -1.49 21.91 1.16
C LEU A 208 -0.09 22.51 1.31
N LEU A 209 0.90 21.74 1.79
CA LEU A 209 2.27 22.21 1.87
C LEU A 209 2.78 22.68 0.50
N TRP A 210 2.54 21.89 -0.55
CA TRP A 210 2.83 22.30 -1.92
C TRP A 210 2.14 23.62 -2.28
N GLY A 211 0.83 23.73 -2.01
CA GLY A 211 0.03 24.92 -2.31
C GLY A 211 0.52 26.19 -1.59
N VAL A 212 1.11 26.06 -0.40
CA VAL A 212 1.76 27.16 0.33
C VAL A 212 3.04 27.61 -0.36
N SER A 213 3.84 26.66 -0.86
CA SER A 213 5.12 26.94 -1.53
C SER A 213 4.99 27.34 -3.00
N ALA A 214 3.85 27.03 -3.64
CA ALA A 214 3.63 27.26 -5.05
C ALA A 214 3.60 28.77 -5.39
N PRO A 215 4.32 29.21 -6.45
CA PRO A 215 4.43 30.62 -6.85
C PRO A 215 3.06 31.20 -7.21
#